data_AF-A0A2D6TZ52-F1
#
_entry.id   AF-A0A2D6TZ52-F1
#
_cell.length_a   1.000
_cell.length_b   1.000
_cell.length_c   1.000
_cell.angle_alpha   90.00
_cell.angle_beta   90.00
_cell.angle_gamma   90.00
#
_symmetry.space_group_name_H-M   'P 1'
#
loop_
_entity.id
_entity.type
_entity.pdbx_description
1 polymer ?
#
loop_
_entity_poly.entity_id
_entity_poly.type
_entity_poly.pdbx_seq_one_letter_code
_entity_poly.pdbx_strand_id
1 'polypeptide(L)'
;MANKIKKNNQHKSRPWIIGIDETNNGTSIISKNPNHPSSIIVTGYLMKDPFKANYGSSRYEGKGWAFGPKSNLKNTQNRAREYLSKYPDFYYTFISRKLQQTEPMAILKARAISIITLKFLLNYNLNPNSVKVVTDELDGSTNSKQAGFLINLYLKQADLNLPSRSKRGADKTVVAVRKADTIGYCITGLHLNGNNHNWPHRSRKLHLNDLERLTIEILEKDYEDYPDLE
;
A
#
# COMPACT_ATOMS: atom_id res chain seq x y z
N MET A 1 -29.90 46.37 8.50
CA MET A 1 -30.04 45.08 7.81
C MET A 1 -28.64 44.52 7.58
N ALA A 2 -28.23 43.50 8.34
CA ALA A 2 -26.93 42.86 8.19
C ALA A 2 -27.14 41.42 7.73
N ASN A 3 -26.79 41.13 6.48
CA ASN A 3 -26.86 39.79 5.89
C ASN A 3 -25.83 38.89 6.56
N LYS A 4 -26.30 38.03 7.46
CA LYS A 4 -25.54 36.88 7.98
C LYS A 4 -25.47 35.85 6.86
N ILE A 5 -24.37 35.85 6.11
CA ILE A 5 -24.02 34.77 5.18
C ILE A 5 -23.88 33.50 6.03
N LYS A 6 -24.87 32.61 5.94
CA LYS A 6 -24.75 31.24 6.45
C LYS A 6 -23.60 30.60 5.68
N LYS A 7 -22.45 30.40 6.36
CA LYS A 7 -21.44 29.45 5.89
C LYS A 7 -22.13 28.10 5.85
N ASN A 8 -22.49 27.65 4.65
CA ASN A 8 -22.77 26.25 4.40
C ASN A 8 -21.50 25.49 4.78
N ASN A 9 -21.50 24.87 5.96
CA ASN A 9 -20.59 23.78 6.27
C ASN A 9 -21.03 22.60 5.41
N GLN A 10 -20.69 22.63 4.11
CA GLN A 10 -20.59 21.40 3.34
C GLN A 10 -19.63 20.51 4.12
N HIS A 11 -20.14 19.40 4.65
CA HIS A 11 -19.30 18.34 5.17
C HIS A 11 -18.38 17.91 4.02
N LYS A 12 -17.14 18.42 3.97
CA LYS A 12 -16.15 17.96 2.99
C LYS A 12 -16.06 16.44 3.13
N SER A 13 -16.37 15.73 2.05
CA SER A 13 -16.23 14.28 1.96
C SER A 13 -14.84 13.91 2.48
N ARG A 14 -14.78 12.84 3.29
CA ARG A 14 -13.51 12.44 3.90
C ARG A 14 -12.59 11.92 2.81
N PRO A 15 -11.32 12.37 2.74
CA PRO A 15 -10.42 11.84 1.74
C PRO A 15 -10.16 10.35 2.00
N TRP A 16 -9.91 9.63 0.92
CA TRP A 16 -9.37 8.28 0.97
C TRP A 16 -7.86 8.34 1.25
N ILE A 17 -7.36 7.37 2.00
CA ILE A 17 -5.94 7.19 2.27
C ILE A 17 -5.52 5.85 1.71
N ILE A 18 -4.50 5.87 0.87
CA ILE A 18 -3.72 4.70 0.48
C ILE A 18 -2.46 4.71 1.34
N GLY A 19 -2.42 3.85 2.35
CA GLY A 19 -1.23 3.64 3.16
C GLY A 19 -0.35 2.56 2.54
N ILE A 20 0.95 2.80 2.44
CA ILE A 20 1.89 1.88 1.80
C ILE A 20 3.08 1.63 2.72
N ASP A 21 3.48 0.37 2.81
CA ASP A 21 4.68 -0.05 3.51
C ASP A 21 5.38 -1.20 2.78
N GLU A 22 6.61 -1.48 3.18
CA GLU A 22 7.48 -2.50 2.64
C GLU A 22 8.00 -3.44 3.73
N THR A 23 8.03 -4.73 3.43
CA THR A 23 8.47 -5.77 4.35
C THR A 23 9.59 -6.59 3.72
N ASN A 24 10.49 -7.10 4.57
CA ASN A 24 11.63 -7.93 4.18
C ASN A 24 12.69 -7.17 3.36
N ASN A 25 12.92 -5.87 3.64
CA ASN A 25 13.92 -5.03 2.97
C ASN A 25 15.34 -5.60 2.99
N GLY A 26 15.75 -6.24 4.10
CA GLY A 26 17.03 -6.95 4.20
C GLY A 26 17.03 -8.33 3.53
N THR A 27 15.91 -8.75 2.97
CA THR A 27 15.68 -10.06 2.32
C THR A 27 16.00 -11.28 3.19
N SER A 28 16.06 -11.07 4.51
CA SER A 28 16.43 -12.05 5.54
C SER A 28 15.52 -13.27 5.59
N ILE A 29 14.27 -13.13 5.15
CA ILE A 29 13.32 -14.24 5.05
C ILE A 29 13.47 -14.86 3.67
N ILE A 30 14.15 -16.00 3.62
CA ILE A 30 14.37 -16.78 2.42
C ILE A 30 13.13 -17.64 2.16
N SER A 31 12.48 -17.41 1.03
CA SER A 31 11.36 -18.25 0.62
C SER A 31 11.82 -19.64 0.23
N LYS A 32 11.06 -20.66 0.65
CA LYS A 32 11.17 -22.01 0.07
C LYS A 32 10.56 -22.10 -1.33
N ASN A 33 9.85 -21.07 -1.80
CA ASN A 33 9.36 -20.97 -3.17
C ASN A 33 10.49 -20.47 -4.10
N PRO A 34 10.95 -21.29 -5.06
CA PRO A 34 12.08 -20.95 -5.93
C PRO A 34 11.81 -19.76 -6.87
N ASN A 35 10.54 -19.38 -7.05
CA ASN A 35 10.17 -18.22 -7.87
C ASN A 35 10.26 -16.88 -7.10
N HIS A 36 10.29 -16.93 -5.76
CA HIS A 36 10.34 -15.75 -4.90
C HIS A 36 11.41 -15.84 -3.78
N PRO A 37 12.64 -16.34 -4.06
CA PRO A 37 13.68 -16.39 -3.05
C PRO A 37 14.02 -14.95 -2.65
N SER A 38 13.86 -14.63 -1.36
CA SER A 38 14.35 -13.37 -0.80
C SER A 38 13.77 -12.11 -1.48
N SER A 39 12.44 -12.05 -1.63
CA SER A 39 11.75 -10.88 -2.19
C SER A 39 11.41 -9.84 -1.11
N ILE A 40 11.47 -8.56 -1.49
CA ILE A 40 10.82 -7.47 -0.76
C ILE A 40 9.33 -7.49 -1.14
N ILE A 41 8.45 -7.25 -0.16
CA ILE A 41 7.01 -7.16 -0.38
C ILE A 41 6.60 -5.72 -0.18
N VAL A 42 6.05 -5.09 -1.21
CA VAL A 42 5.44 -3.76 -1.09
C VAL A 42 3.93 -3.94 -1.05
N THR A 43 3.29 -3.36 -0.06
CA THR A 43 1.87 -3.55 0.22
C THR A 43 1.18 -2.20 0.37
N GLY A 44 0.01 -2.05 -0.23
CA GLY A 44 -0.87 -0.92 0.00
C GLY A 44 -2.20 -1.35 0.60
N TYR A 45 -2.77 -0.50 1.44
CA TYR A 45 -4.08 -0.66 2.05
C TYR A 45 -4.91 0.63 1.90
N LEU A 46 -6.15 0.49 1.46
CA LEU A 46 -7.08 1.59 1.25
C LEU A 46 -8.06 1.73 2.43
N MET A 47 -8.30 2.95 2.88
CA MET A 47 -9.38 3.27 3.81
C MET A 47 -9.83 4.73 3.70
N LYS A 48 -11.06 5.05 4.09
CA LYS A 48 -11.47 6.45 4.32
C LYS A 48 -10.70 7.01 5.53
N ASP A 49 -10.27 8.27 5.48
CA ASP A 49 -9.55 8.95 6.57
C ASP A 49 -10.39 8.86 7.87
N PRO A 50 -9.93 8.09 8.86
CA PRO A 50 -10.58 8.06 10.15
C PRO A 50 -10.19 9.36 10.84
N PHE A 51 -11.15 10.18 11.25
CA PHE A 51 -10.92 11.47 11.91
C PHE A 51 -9.76 11.41 12.92
N LYS A 52 -9.08 12.56 13.18
CA LYS A 52 -7.89 12.71 14.06
C LYS A 52 -7.87 11.84 15.34
N ALA A 53 -9.02 11.45 15.89
CA ALA A 53 -9.21 10.54 17.02
C ALA A 53 -8.62 9.12 16.87
N ASN A 54 -8.32 8.61 15.67
CA ASN A 54 -7.77 7.25 15.47
C ASN A 54 -6.32 7.21 14.96
N TYR A 55 -5.60 8.33 15.01
CA TYR A 55 -4.14 8.36 14.83
C TYR A 55 -3.40 7.68 16.02
N GLY A 56 -4.12 7.11 16.99
CA GLY A 56 -3.61 6.26 18.07
C GLY A 56 -4.69 5.32 18.66
N SER A 57 -4.24 4.14 19.13
CA SER A 57 -4.92 3.14 19.99
C SER A 57 -5.46 1.82 19.41
N SER A 58 -5.53 1.58 18.10
CA SER A 58 -5.66 0.18 17.66
C SER A 58 -4.37 -0.57 17.98
N ARG A 59 -4.47 -1.69 18.72
CA ARG A 59 -3.32 -2.57 19.02
C ARG A 59 -2.54 -2.79 17.73
N TYR A 60 -1.28 -2.37 17.71
CA TYR A 60 -0.44 -2.58 16.54
C TYR A 60 -0.15 -4.08 16.40
N GLU A 61 -0.77 -4.69 15.40
CA GLU A 61 -0.63 -6.09 15.04
C GLU A 61 0.62 -6.31 14.15
N GLY A 62 1.73 -5.62 14.47
CA GLY A 62 2.96 -5.65 13.67
C GLY A 62 3.71 -6.98 13.67
N LYS A 63 4.99 -6.96 13.30
CA LYS A 63 5.84 -8.17 13.16
C LYS A 63 5.71 -9.17 14.31
N GLY A 64 5.75 -8.71 15.55
CA GLY A 64 5.68 -9.56 16.74
C GLY A 64 4.32 -10.24 16.96
N TRP A 65 3.23 -9.71 16.40
CA TRP A 65 1.93 -10.35 16.41
C TRP A 65 1.83 -11.42 15.31
N ALA A 66 2.31 -11.09 14.10
CA ALA A 66 2.34 -12.01 12.95
C ALA A 66 3.29 -13.20 13.18
N PHE A 67 4.48 -12.96 13.75
CA PHE A 67 5.57 -13.93 13.93
C PHE A 67 5.94 -14.18 15.40
N GLY A 68 5.00 -14.02 16.33
CA GLY A 68 5.31 -14.02 17.77
C GLY A 68 6.18 -15.20 18.25
N PRO A 69 7.02 -15.01 19.27
CA PRO A 69 8.06 -15.96 19.70
C PRO A 69 7.56 -17.34 20.17
N LYS A 70 6.23 -17.53 20.28
CA LYS A 70 5.59 -18.81 20.63
C LYS A 70 4.61 -19.32 19.55
N SER A 71 4.51 -18.67 18.39
CA SER A 71 3.64 -19.17 17.31
C SER A 71 4.36 -20.20 16.47
N ASN A 72 3.85 -21.44 16.46
CA ASN A 72 4.21 -22.40 15.43
C ASN A 72 3.72 -21.93 14.04
N LEU A 73 4.31 -22.48 12.97
CA LEU A 73 4.01 -22.08 11.60
C LEU A 73 2.50 -22.11 11.29
N LYS A 74 1.78 -23.13 11.78
CA LYS A 74 0.33 -23.26 11.58
C LYS A 74 -0.45 -22.09 12.19
N ASN A 75 -0.09 -21.66 13.40
CA ASN A 75 -0.73 -20.53 14.07
C ASN A 75 -0.43 -19.20 13.36
N THR A 76 0.82 -18.99 12.90
CA THR A 76 1.18 -17.82 12.08
C THR A 76 0.35 -17.78 10.79
N GLN A 77 0.24 -18.90 10.09
CA GLN A 77 -0.55 -18.99 8.87
C GLN A 77 -2.04 -18.75 9.12
N ASN A 78 -2.60 -19.29 10.20
CA ASN A 78 -4.01 -19.08 10.54
C ASN A 78 -4.31 -17.61 10.85
N ARG A 79 -3.47 -16.96 11.69
CA ARG A 79 -3.60 -15.53 11.99
C ARG A 79 -3.48 -14.68 10.73
N ALA A 80 -2.51 -15.01 9.87
CA ALA A 80 -2.33 -14.31 8.62
C ALA A 80 -3.57 -14.44 7.71
N ARG A 81 -4.15 -15.64 7.56
CA ARG A 81 -5.38 -15.84 6.78
C ARG A 81 -6.56 -15.06 7.37
N GLU A 82 -6.74 -15.10 8.69
CA GLU A 82 -7.79 -14.37 9.40
C GLU A 82 -7.65 -12.86 9.18
N TYR A 83 -6.45 -12.32 9.35
CA TYR A 83 -6.17 -10.90 9.16
C TYR A 83 -6.43 -10.42 7.73
N LEU A 84 -5.94 -11.17 6.74
CA LEU A 84 -6.12 -10.83 5.32
C LEU A 84 -7.60 -10.92 4.90
N SER A 85 -8.36 -11.85 5.50
CA SER A 85 -9.80 -11.95 5.28
C SER A 85 -10.56 -10.78 5.93
N LYS A 86 -10.13 -10.36 7.12
CA LYS A 86 -10.72 -9.23 7.85
C LYS A 86 -10.46 -7.88 7.18
N TYR A 87 -9.34 -7.73 6.48
CA TYR A 87 -8.94 -6.47 5.83
C TYR A 87 -8.66 -6.70 4.34
N PRO A 88 -9.71 -6.87 3.50
CA PRO A 88 -9.57 -7.29 2.11
C PRO A 88 -9.14 -6.18 1.14
N ASP A 89 -9.13 -4.92 1.58
CA ASP A 89 -8.89 -3.74 0.74
C ASP A 89 -7.40 -3.44 0.53
N PHE A 90 -6.65 -4.46 0.11
CA PHE A 90 -5.21 -4.37 -0.12
C PHE A 90 -4.79 -4.82 -1.51
N TYR A 91 -3.67 -4.28 -1.97
CA TYR A 91 -2.88 -4.80 -3.07
C TYR A 91 -1.43 -4.95 -2.63
N TYR A 92 -0.70 -5.85 -3.29
CA TYR A 92 0.70 -6.05 -2.99
C TYR A 92 1.48 -6.49 -4.22
N THR A 93 2.80 -6.33 -4.17
CA THR A 93 3.70 -6.82 -5.21
C THR A 93 5.00 -7.34 -4.59
N PHE A 94 5.75 -8.11 -5.38
CA PHE A 94 7.06 -8.62 -5.00
C PHE A 94 8.16 -7.98 -5.83
N ILE A 95 9.16 -7.44 -5.15
CA ILE A 95 10.43 -7.05 -5.76
C ILE A 95 11.40 -8.21 -5.54
N SER A 96 11.53 -9.06 -6.55
CA SER A 96 12.40 -10.24 -6.50
C SER A 96 13.87 -9.85 -6.42
N ARG A 97 14.71 -10.71 -5.83
CA ARG A 97 16.16 -10.52 -5.78
C ARG A 97 16.79 -10.33 -7.16
N LYS A 98 16.28 -11.03 -8.19
CA LYS A 98 16.74 -10.88 -9.58
C LYS A 98 16.57 -9.45 -10.08
N LEU A 99 15.41 -8.83 -9.81
CA LEU A 99 15.16 -7.43 -10.21
C LEU A 99 16.07 -6.47 -9.45
N GLN A 100 16.31 -6.73 -8.16
CA GLN A 100 17.21 -5.89 -7.33
C GLN A 100 18.65 -5.87 -7.85
N GLN A 101 19.08 -6.91 -8.60
CA GLN A 101 20.42 -6.97 -9.19
C GLN A 101 20.52 -6.20 -10.51
N THR A 102 19.40 -6.00 -11.21
CA THR A 102 19.38 -5.40 -12.54
C THR A 102 18.89 -3.96 -12.54
N GLU A 103 18.19 -3.53 -11.48
CA GLU A 103 17.57 -2.20 -11.42
C GLU A 103 17.76 -1.52 -10.06
N PRO A 104 17.94 -0.19 -10.03
CA PRO A 104 18.00 0.58 -8.80
C PRO A 104 16.76 0.39 -7.91
N MET A 105 16.99 0.20 -6.60
CA MET A 105 15.92 -0.04 -5.64
C MET A 105 14.87 1.08 -5.61
N ALA A 106 15.29 2.35 -5.74
CA ALA A 106 14.38 3.49 -5.79
C ALA A 106 13.39 3.40 -6.96
N ILE A 107 13.83 2.89 -8.13
CA ILE A 107 12.97 2.69 -9.30
C ILE A 107 11.97 1.56 -9.02
N LEU A 108 12.44 0.43 -8.51
CA LEU A 108 11.59 -0.74 -8.22
C LEU A 108 10.49 -0.40 -7.20
N LYS A 109 10.85 0.31 -6.12
CA LYS A 109 9.91 0.75 -5.08
C LYS A 109 8.93 1.79 -5.62
N ALA A 110 9.40 2.75 -6.42
CA ALA A 110 8.52 3.73 -7.06
C ALA A 110 7.50 3.06 -7.98
N ARG A 111 7.92 2.11 -8.83
CA ARG A 111 6.99 1.34 -9.67
C ARG A 111 5.98 0.57 -8.82
N ALA A 112 6.44 -0.12 -7.78
CA ALA A 112 5.57 -0.88 -6.87
C ALA A 112 4.50 0.00 -6.21
N ILE A 113 4.90 1.17 -5.72
CA ILE A 113 3.99 2.15 -5.09
C ILE A 113 2.99 2.70 -6.11
N SER A 114 3.45 3.06 -7.32
CA SER A 114 2.61 3.60 -8.38
C SER A 114 1.58 2.58 -8.86
N ILE A 115 1.96 1.32 -9.17
CA ILE A 115 0.98 0.32 -9.63
C ILE A 115 -0.10 0.02 -8.58
N ILE A 116 0.28 -0.03 -7.30
CA ILE A 116 -0.67 -0.24 -6.19
C ILE A 116 -1.65 0.95 -6.14
N THR A 117 -1.13 2.16 -6.26
CA THR A 117 -1.93 3.40 -6.27
C THR A 117 -2.92 3.40 -7.43
N LEU A 118 -2.45 3.20 -8.68
CA LEU A 118 -3.30 3.18 -9.87
C LEU A 118 -4.37 2.09 -9.77
N LYS A 119 -4.00 0.90 -9.25
CA LYS A 119 -4.95 -0.20 -9.10
C LYS A 119 -6.07 0.12 -8.10
N PHE A 120 -5.77 0.85 -7.02
CA PHE A 120 -6.82 1.33 -6.11
C PHE A 120 -7.77 2.32 -6.81
N LEU A 121 -7.24 3.30 -7.54
CA LEU A 121 -8.07 4.27 -8.26
C LEU A 121 -9.01 3.60 -9.27
N LEU A 122 -8.49 2.62 -10.03
CA LEU A 122 -9.27 1.87 -11.01
C LEU A 122 -10.33 1.01 -10.34
N ASN A 123 -9.93 0.12 -9.43
CA ASN A 123 -10.84 -0.90 -8.89
C ASN A 123 -11.87 -0.36 -7.89
N TYR A 124 -11.57 0.74 -7.19
CA TYR A 124 -12.50 1.39 -6.25
C TYR A 124 -13.15 2.64 -6.82
N ASN A 125 -12.85 2.95 -8.08
CA ASN A 125 -13.42 4.08 -8.78
C ASN A 125 -13.24 5.42 -8.05
N LEU A 126 -12.03 5.65 -7.54
CA LEU A 126 -11.75 6.79 -6.66
C LEU A 126 -11.44 8.04 -7.47
N ASN A 127 -12.07 9.17 -7.11
CA ASN A 127 -11.67 10.48 -7.61
C ASN A 127 -10.26 10.81 -7.08
N PRO A 128 -9.25 11.03 -7.94
CA PRO A 128 -7.89 11.34 -7.53
C PRO A 128 -7.79 12.51 -6.54
N ASN A 129 -8.62 13.54 -6.71
CA ASN A 129 -8.62 14.73 -5.84
C ASN A 129 -9.06 14.43 -4.40
N SER A 130 -9.71 13.28 -4.18
CA SER A 130 -10.14 12.81 -2.87
C SER A 130 -9.13 11.84 -2.22
N VAL A 131 -8.03 11.47 -2.91
CA VAL A 131 -7.10 10.42 -2.46
C VAL A 131 -5.79 11.03 -1.96
N LYS A 132 -5.26 10.49 -0.86
CA LYS A 132 -3.93 10.78 -0.34
C LYS A 132 -3.10 9.51 -0.29
N VAL A 133 -1.88 9.56 -0.81
CA VAL A 133 -0.93 8.45 -0.72
C VAL A 133 0.06 8.74 0.40
N VAL A 134 0.20 7.79 1.33
CA VAL A 134 1.10 7.92 2.47
C VAL A 134 2.01 6.69 2.52
N THR A 135 3.31 6.91 2.46
CA THR A 135 4.31 5.85 2.61
C THR A 135 5.07 6.04 3.92
N ASP A 136 5.56 4.94 4.50
CA ASP A 136 6.68 5.05 5.44
C ASP A 136 7.94 5.55 4.70
N GLU A 137 8.93 6.03 5.45
CA GLU A 137 10.25 6.30 4.90
C GLU A 137 10.87 4.95 4.47
N LEU A 138 11.24 4.86 3.20
CA LEU A 138 11.92 3.69 2.62
C LEU A 138 13.36 3.60 3.16
N ASP A 139 14.09 2.54 2.81
CA ASP A 139 15.50 2.29 3.22
C ASP A 139 16.48 3.48 3.02
N GLY A 140 16.47 4.44 3.96
CA GLY A 140 17.29 5.64 3.96
C GLY A 140 16.67 6.85 3.25
N SER A 141 17.10 8.04 3.68
CA SER A 141 16.57 9.32 3.21
C SER A 141 16.83 9.58 1.72
N THR A 142 17.98 9.15 1.19
CA THR A 142 18.32 9.30 -0.24
C THR A 142 17.40 8.46 -1.13
N ASN A 143 17.26 7.16 -0.82
CA ASN A 143 16.36 6.27 -1.56
C ASN A 143 14.92 6.75 -1.47
N SER A 144 14.49 7.21 -0.29
CA SER A 144 13.15 7.77 -0.08
C SER A 144 12.89 9.00 -0.95
N LYS A 145 13.84 9.94 -1.03
CA LYS A 145 13.72 11.13 -1.88
C LYS A 145 13.64 10.75 -3.37
N GLN A 146 14.52 9.87 -3.82
CA GLN A 146 14.56 9.46 -5.23
C GLN A 146 13.29 8.68 -5.62
N ALA A 147 12.84 7.75 -4.78
CA ALA A 147 11.59 7.03 -5.00
C ALA A 147 10.39 7.99 -4.98
N GLY A 148 10.35 8.94 -4.03
CA GLY A 148 9.31 9.97 -3.96
C GLY A 148 9.20 10.79 -5.24
N PHE A 149 10.34 11.23 -5.79
CA PHE A 149 10.38 11.92 -7.08
C PHE A 149 9.83 11.04 -8.22
N LEU A 150 10.26 9.78 -8.30
CA LEU A 150 9.83 8.86 -9.35
C LEU A 150 8.35 8.48 -9.26
N ILE A 151 7.81 8.34 -8.04
CA ILE A 151 6.37 8.12 -7.81
C ILE A 151 5.57 9.27 -8.42
N ASN A 152 5.95 10.52 -8.11
CA ASN A 152 5.28 11.69 -8.66
C ASN A 152 5.41 11.76 -10.19
N LEU A 153 6.56 11.38 -10.74
CA LEU A 153 6.74 11.31 -12.19
C LEU A 153 5.79 10.29 -12.84
N TYR A 154 5.72 9.07 -12.30
CA TYR A 154 4.85 8.01 -12.82
C TYR A 154 3.36 8.34 -12.67
N LEU A 155 2.95 8.95 -11.55
CA LEU A 155 1.56 9.38 -11.38
C LEU A 155 1.22 10.54 -12.33
N LYS A 156 2.15 11.48 -12.55
CA LYS A 156 1.96 12.56 -13.52
C LYS A 156 1.86 12.06 -14.96
N GLN A 157 2.54 10.96 -15.31
CA GLN A 157 2.39 10.32 -16.63
C GLN A 157 0.97 9.75 -16.84
N ALA A 158 0.25 9.45 -15.76
CA ALA A 158 -1.17 9.06 -15.80
C ALA A 158 -2.11 10.27 -15.64
N ASP A 159 -1.60 11.50 -15.85
CA ASP A 159 -2.30 12.77 -15.62
C ASP A 159 -2.86 12.95 -14.20
N LEU A 160 -2.21 12.31 -13.22
CA LEU A 160 -2.61 12.39 -11.81
C LEU A 160 -1.72 13.35 -11.03
N ASN A 161 -2.35 14.26 -10.30
CA ASN A 161 -1.68 15.11 -9.31
C ASN A 161 -2.12 14.74 -7.89
N LEU A 162 -1.71 13.55 -7.43
CA LEU A 162 -2.07 13.05 -6.10
C LEU A 162 -1.15 13.62 -5.01
N PRO A 163 -1.71 14.08 -3.87
CA PRO A 163 -0.91 14.35 -2.68
C PRO A 163 -0.24 13.06 -2.19
N SER A 164 1.07 12.94 -2.43
CA SER A 164 1.92 11.87 -1.92
C SER A 164 2.82 12.41 -0.80
N ARG A 165 2.98 11.65 0.29
CA ARG A 165 3.92 11.98 1.36
C ARG A 165 4.64 10.74 1.88
N SER A 166 5.96 10.83 2.02
CA SER A 166 6.77 9.88 2.78
C SER A 166 7.04 10.45 4.16
N LYS A 167 6.82 9.66 5.21
CA LYS A 167 7.06 10.09 6.60
C LYS A 167 7.71 8.96 7.37
N ARG A 168 8.83 9.24 8.04
CA ARG A 168 9.48 8.30 8.95
C ARG A 168 8.54 7.85 10.08
N GLY A 169 8.40 6.54 10.27
CA GLY A 169 7.49 5.96 11.26
C GLY A 169 6.03 6.25 10.93
N ALA A 170 5.66 6.23 9.65
CA ALA A 170 4.27 6.44 9.24
C ALA A 170 3.36 5.32 9.76
N ASP A 171 3.83 4.07 9.82
CA ASP A 171 3.18 2.91 10.46
C ASP A 171 2.71 3.18 11.90
N LYS A 172 3.48 3.97 12.67
CA LYS A 172 3.15 4.33 14.05
C LYS A 172 2.03 5.35 14.14
N THR A 173 1.88 6.20 13.13
CA THR A 173 0.99 7.38 13.19
C THR A 173 -0.17 7.34 12.21
N VAL A 174 -0.13 6.49 11.18
CA VAL A 174 -1.14 6.42 10.11
C VAL A 174 -1.67 5.00 10.02
N VAL A 175 -2.94 4.82 10.37
CA VAL A 175 -3.59 3.50 10.44
C VAL A 175 -3.51 2.74 9.13
N ALA A 176 -3.66 3.43 7.99
CA ALA A 176 -3.56 2.80 6.68
C ALA A 176 -2.18 2.18 6.44
N VAL A 177 -1.10 2.90 6.78
CA VAL A 177 0.28 2.39 6.65
C VAL A 177 0.52 1.23 7.61
N ARG A 178 0.06 1.36 8.87
CA ARG A 178 0.12 0.28 9.85
C ARG A 178 -0.51 -1.01 9.38
N LYS A 179 -1.68 -0.89 8.72
CA LYS A 179 -2.39 -2.04 8.15
C LYS A 179 -1.61 -2.61 6.98
N ALA A 180 -1.09 -1.78 6.08
CA ALA A 180 -0.25 -2.21 4.99
C ALA A 180 0.99 -3.00 5.47
N ASP A 181 1.67 -2.53 6.50
CA ASP A 181 2.79 -3.22 7.15
C ASP A 181 2.39 -4.60 7.71
N THR A 182 1.30 -4.63 8.48
CA THR A 182 0.78 -5.88 9.05
C THR A 182 0.40 -6.89 7.97
N ILE A 183 -0.23 -6.43 6.88
CA ILE A 183 -0.56 -7.23 5.71
C ILE A 183 0.72 -7.77 5.06
N GLY A 184 1.75 -6.93 4.90
CA GLY A 184 3.08 -7.34 4.39
C GLY A 184 3.71 -8.48 5.21
N TYR A 185 3.64 -8.40 6.54
CA TYR A 185 4.07 -9.49 7.42
C TYR A 185 3.20 -10.75 7.30
N CYS A 186 1.88 -10.61 7.17
CA CYS A 186 0.99 -11.75 6.94
C CYS A 186 1.30 -12.47 5.62
N ILE A 187 1.51 -11.71 4.54
CA ILE A 187 1.93 -12.23 3.24
C ILE A 187 3.29 -12.94 3.38
N THR A 188 4.24 -12.33 4.08
CA THR A 188 5.55 -12.94 4.36
C THR A 188 5.41 -14.30 5.05
N GLY A 189 4.58 -14.40 6.10
CA GLY A 189 4.42 -15.62 6.89
C GLY A 189 3.75 -16.76 6.14
N LEU A 190 2.85 -16.42 5.22
CA LEU A 190 2.16 -17.39 4.38
C LEU A 190 2.95 -17.78 3.12
N HIS A 191 3.67 -16.84 2.51
CA HIS A 191 4.22 -16.98 1.16
C HIS A 191 5.74 -17.20 1.12
N LEU A 192 6.49 -16.67 2.09
CA LEU A 192 7.93 -16.93 2.20
C LEU A 192 8.21 -18.01 3.26
N ASN A 193 7.49 -18.00 4.37
CA ASN A 193 7.69 -18.98 5.46
C ASN A 193 6.78 -20.22 5.35
N GLY A 194 5.72 -20.17 4.55
CA GLY A 194 4.79 -21.29 4.33
C GLY A 194 5.06 -22.06 3.05
N ASN A 195 5.08 -23.39 3.09
CA ASN A 195 5.15 -24.28 1.92
C ASN A 195 3.82 -24.32 1.11
N ASN A 196 3.05 -23.24 1.07
CA ASN A 196 1.69 -23.29 0.55
C ASN A 196 1.61 -22.75 -0.88
N HIS A 197 1.40 -23.64 -1.85
CA HIS A 197 1.06 -23.26 -3.22
C HIS A 197 -0.34 -22.61 -3.32
N ASN A 198 -1.22 -22.85 -2.34
CA ASN A 198 -2.57 -22.28 -2.28
C ASN A 198 -2.56 -20.93 -1.56
N TRP A 199 -2.36 -19.87 -2.33
CA TRP A 199 -2.43 -18.49 -1.87
C TRP A 199 -3.84 -17.91 -2.10
N PRO A 200 -4.60 -17.56 -1.04
CA PRO A 200 -6.02 -17.20 -1.16
C PRO A 200 -6.29 -15.81 -1.75
N HIS A 201 -5.27 -14.98 -1.99
CA HIS A 201 -5.45 -13.61 -2.49
C HIS A 201 -4.58 -13.32 -3.74
N ARG A 202 -4.47 -14.29 -4.66
CA ARG A 202 -3.66 -14.12 -5.90
C ARG A 202 -4.15 -12.94 -6.74
N SER A 203 -5.45 -12.68 -6.74
CA SER A 203 -6.07 -11.54 -7.42
C SER A 203 -5.66 -10.17 -6.87
N ARG A 204 -5.07 -10.11 -5.66
CA ARG A 204 -4.54 -8.88 -5.07
C ARG A 204 -3.06 -8.65 -5.38
N LYS A 205 -2.39 -9.62 -6.01
CA LYS A 205 -1.00 -9.50 -6.43
C LYS A 205 -0.91 -8.71 -7.74
N LEU A 206 -0.02 -7.74 -7.77
CA LEU A 206 0.29 -6.95 -8.98
C LEU A 206 1.70 -7.25 -9.49
N HIS A 207 1.90 -7.10 -10.79
CA HIS A 207 3.21 -7.23 -11.43
C HIS A 207 3.80 -5.84 -11.68
N LEU A 208 5.10 -5.67 -11.47
CA LEU A 208 5.78 -4.38 -11.72
C LEU A 208 5.68 -3.91 -13.16
N ASN A 209 5.52 -4.84 -14.11
CA ASN A 209 5.35 -4.55 -15.53
C ASN A 209 3.93 -4.06 -15.87
N ASP A 210 2.99 -4.07 -14.92
CA ASP A 210 1.63 -3.56 -15.13
C ASP A 210 1.58 -2.02 -15.21
N LEU A 211 2.67 -1.31 -14.90
CA LEU A 211 2.65 0.15 -14.77
C LEU A 211 2.13 0.84 -16.04
N GLU A 212 2.67 0.50 -17.21
CA GLU A 212 2.27 1.12 -18.47
C GLU A 212 0.79 0.85 -18.79
N ARG A 213 0.37 -0.42 -18.66
CA ARG A 213 -1.03 -0.82 -18.87
C ARG A 213 -1.99 -0.06 -17.93
N LEU A 214 -1.68 0.02 -16.64
CA LEU A 214 -2.52 0.71 -15.66
C LEU A 214 -2.54 2.23 -15.87
N THR A 215 -1.44 2.81 -16.36
CA THR A 215 -1.38 4.22 -16.74
C THR A 215 -2.34 4.51 -17.89
N ILE A 216 -2.33 3.68 -18.94
CA ILE A 216 -3.25 3.81 -20.08
C ILE A 216 -4.70 3.68 -19.61
N GLU A 217 -5.02 2.66 -18.81
CA GLU A 217 -6.38 2.46 -18.26
C GLU A 217 -6.88 3.64 -17.43
N ILE A 218 -5.98 4.37 -16.75
CA ILE A 218 -6.33 5.59 -16.01
C ILE A 218 -6.60 6.76 -16.96
N LEU A 219 -5.78 6.92 -18.00
CA LEU A 219 -5.93 8.01 -18.98
C LEU A 219 -7.21 7.86 -19.82
N GLU A 220 -7.62 6.63 -20.10
CA GLU A 220 -8.87 6.32 -20.81
C GLU A 220 -10.13 6.50 -19.93
N LYS A 221 -9.95 6.80 -18.65
CA LYS A 221 -11.03 6.92 -17.69
C LYS A 221 -11.47 8.37 -17.56
N ASP A 222 -12.70 8.66 -17.99
CA ASP A 222 -13.33 9.95 -17.73
C ASP A 222 -13.63 10.12 -16.23
N TYR A 223 -12.91 11.04 -15.60
CA TYR A 223 -13.15 11.46 -14.21
C TYR A 223 -14.09 12.67 -14.10
N GLU A 224 -14.65 13.15 -15.21
CA GLU A 224 -15.49 14.36 -15.25
C GLU A 224 -16.84 14.22 -14.52
N ASP A 225 -17.29 13.00 -14.20
CA ASP A 225 -18.65 12.72 -13.71
C ASP A 225 -18.74 11.98 -12.35
N TYR A 226 -17.78 12.17 -11.43
CA TYR A 226 -17.89 11.59 -10.09
C TYR A 226 -18.55 12.55 -9.09
N PRO A 227 -19.85 12.35 -8.74
CA PRO A 227 -20.38 12.99 -7.55
C PRO A 227 -19.59 12.47 -6.34
N ASP A 228 -19.18 13.38 -5.46
CA ASP A 228 -18.65 13.03 -4.15
C ASP A 228 -19.63 12.08 -3.45
N LEU A 229 -19.36 10.77 -3.47
CA LEU A 229 -20.21 9.79 -2.80
C LEU A 229 -20.13 10.05 -1.28
N GLU A 230 -21.23 10.59 -0.76
CA GLU A 230 -21.49 10.93 0.65
C GLU A 230 -21.12 9.81 1.63
#